data_AF-A0A0L6CJR5-F1
#
_entry.id   AF-A0A0L6CJR5-F1
#
_cell.length_a   1.000
_cell.length_b   1.000
_cell.length_c   1.000
_cell.angle_alpha   90.00
_cell.angle_beta   90.00
_cell.angle_gamma   90.00
#
_symmetry.space_group_name_H-M   'P 1'
#
loop_
_entity.id
_entity.type
_entity.pdbx_description
1 polymer ?
#
loop_
_entity_poly.entity_id
_entity_poly.type
_entity_poly.pdbx_seq_one_letter_code
_entity_poly.pdbx_strand_id
1 'polypeptide(L)'
;MNEPHPSARRVVLWSTVIAVLVGWTVLAGWAVAIGWFAAADTRCGVHTADPQVDMTGGWIVIGAALLWVVPFVAGAAWFRNPVWIMLASASITMSALVVIYMFATPSAFCM
;
A
#
# COMPACT_ATOMS: atom_id res chain seq x y z
N MET A 1 15.09 -42.75 -3.64
CA MET A 1 14.30 -41.74 -2.91
C MET A 1 13.99 -40.65 -3.93
N ASN A 2 12.80 -40.68 -4.53
CA ASN A 2 12.39 -39.63 -5.47
C ASN A 2 11.78 -38.50 -4.65
N GLU A 3 12.50 -37.39 -4.49
CA GLU A 3 11.91 -36.17 -3.99
C GLU A 3 10.75 -35.80 -4.93
N PRO A 4 9.53 -35.59 -4.42
CA PRO A 4 8.42 -35.16 -5.26
C PRO A 4 8.75 -33.76 -5.77
N HIS A 5 9.23 -33.66 -7.02
CA HIS A 5 9.36 -32.40 -7.73
C HIS A 5 8.03 -31.65 -7.58
N PRO A 6 8.01 -30.43 -7.00
CA PRO A 6 6.81 -29.62 -7.02
C PRO A 6 6.40 -29.50 -8.48
N SER A 7 5.21 -30.01 -8.81
CA SER A 7 4.74 -30.08 -10.19
C SER A 7 4.91 -28.70 -10.83
N ALA A 8 5.52 -28.62 -12.01
CA ALA A 8 5.86 -27.35 -12.67
C ALA A 8 4.70 -26.33 -12.66
N ARG A 9 3.46 -26.84 -12.69
CA ARG A 9 2.22 -26.09 -12.51
C ARG A 9 2.14 -25.26 -11.21
N ARG A 10 2.57 -25.80 -10.06
CA ARG A 10 2.60 -25.04 -8.78
C ARG A 10 3.62 -23.91 -8.84
N VAL A 11 4.79 -24.14 -9.44
CA VAL A 11 5.84 -23.12 -9.58
C VAL A 11 5.36 -21.98 -10.49
N VAL A 12 4.73 -22.31 -11.63
CA VAL A 12 4.15 -21.31 -12.54
C VAL A 12 3.02 -20.52 -11.86
N LEU A 13 2.16 -21.19 -11.08
CA LEU A 13 1.08 -20.51 -10.38
C LEU A 13 1.60 -19.55 -9.31
N TRP A 14 2.55 -19.97 -8.48
CA TRP A 14 3.11 -19.12 -7.43
C TRP A 14 3.94 -17.95 -7.99
N SER A 15 4.71 -18.17 -9.06
CA SER A 15 5.43 -17.08 -9.73
C SER A 15 4.48 -16.05 -10.33
N THR A 16 3.36 -16.48 -10.90
CA THR A 16 2.30 -15.58 -11.39
C THR A 16 1.68 -14.78 -10.24
N VAL A 17 1.35 -15.43 -9.13
CA VAL A 17 0.80 -14.76 -7.94
C VAL A 17 1.77 -13.72 -7.41
N ILE A 18 3.07 -14.05 -7.30
CA ILE A 18 4.10 -13.12 -6.86
C ILE A 18 4.18 -11.92 -7.81
N ALA A 19 4.23 -12.15 -9.13
CA ALA A 19 4.29 -11.08 -10.11
C ALA A 19 3.08 -10.14 -10.02
N VAL A 20 1.88 -10.69 -9.83
CA VAL A 20 0.64 -9.90 -9.65
C VAL A 20 0.70 -9.07 -8.37
N LEU A 21 1.13 -9.64 -7.24
CA LEU A 21 1.24 -8.93 -5.97
C LEU A 21 2.29 -7.81 -6.01
N VAL A 22 3.43 -8.06 -6.67
CA VAL A 22 4.46 -7.05 -6.90
C VAL A 22 3.90 -5.92 -7.77
N GLY A 23 3.26 -6.24 -8.89
CA GLY A 23 2.61 -5.26 -9.75
C GLY A 23 1.56 -4.43 -9.01
N TRP A 24 0.73 -5.07 -8.18
CA TRP A 24 -0.26 -4.39 -7.34
C TRP A 24 0.39 -3.42 -6.35
N THR A 25 1.51 -3.82 -5.75
CA THR A 25 2.26 -2.99 -4.81
C THR A 25 2.88 -1.77 -5.50
N VAL A 26 3.41 -1.94 -6.72
CA VAL A 26 3.93 -0.83 -7.53
C VAL A 26 2.83 0.16 -7.89
N LEU A 27 1.66 -0.32 -8.31
CA LEU A 27 0.50 0.53 -8.62
C LEU A 27 0.00 1.30 -7.38
N ALA A 28 -0.05 0.64 -6.23
CA ALA A 28 -0.41 1.29 -4.98
C ALA A 28 0.59 2.38 -4.58
N GLY A 29 1.90 2.11 -4.69
CA GLY A 29 2.94 3.11 -4.44
C GLY A 29 2.82 4.32 -5.37
N TRP A 30 2.51 4.09 -6.65
CA TRP A 30 2.26 5.16 -7.61
C TRP A 30 1.02 5.98 -7.27
N ALA A 31 -0.08 5.35 -6.85
CA ALA A 31 -1.29 6.04 -6.41
C ALA A 31 -1.06 6.88 -5.14
N VAL A 32 -0.27 6.39 -4.18
CA VAL A 32 0.16 7.16 -3.00
C VAL A 32 0.98 8.37 -3.41
N ALA A 33 1.92 8.21 -4.35
CA ALA A 33 2.72 9.33 -4.86
C ALA A 33 1.84 10.41 -5.53
N ILE A 34 0.85 10.02 -6.33
CA ILE A 34 -0.12 10.97 -6.91
C ILE A 34 -0.92 11.67 -5.81
N GLY A 35 -1.40 10.93 -4.81
CA GLY A 35 -2.10 11.49 -3.67
C GLY A 35 -1.24 12.48 -2.87
N TRP A 36 0.06 12.22 -2.76
CA TRP A 36 1.03 13.14 -2.15
C TRP A 36 1.15 14.44 -2.94
N PHE A 37 1.25 14.38 -4.28
CA PHE A 37 1.26 15.58 -5.11
C PHE A 37 -0.06 16.35 -5.02
N ALA A 38 -1.21 15.66 -5.04
CA ALA A 38 -2.51 16.31 -4.89
C ALA A 38 -2.72 16.95 -3.50
N ALA A 39 -2.05 16.44 -2.46
CA ALA A 39 -2.10 16.99 -1.11
C ALA A 39 -1.25 18.26 -0.93
N ALA A 40 -0.27 18.50 -1.80
CA ALA A 40 0.68 19.61 -1.73
C ALA A 40 0.12 20.95 -2.25
N ASP A 41 -0.89 20.92 -3.12
CA ASP A 41 -1.13 22.01 -4.06
C ASP A 41 -1.97 23.21 -3.52
N THR A 42 -2.72 23.07 -2.41
CA THR A 42 -3.78 24.07 -2.12
C THR A 42 -3.54 25.02 -0.95
N ARG A 43 -2.61 24.76 0.00
CA ARG A 43 -2.46 25.62 1.20
C ARG A 43 -1.03 25.98 1.61
N CYS A 44 -0.02 25.40 0.98
CA CYS A 44 1.39 25.65 1.32
C CYS A 44 1.91 27.04 0.92
N GLY A 45 1.17 27.78 0.08
CA GLY A 45 1.57 29.13 -0.39
C GLY A 45 1.03 30.33 0.40
N VAL A 46 -0.06 30.21 1.17
CA VAL A 46 -0.77 31.37 1.77
C VAL A 46 -0.84 31.33 3.31
N HIS A 47 -0.73 30.15 3.91
CA HIS A 47 -0.79 29.95 5.37
C HIS A 47 0.34 29.05 5.87
N THR A 48 1.58 29.53 5.81
CA THR A 48 2.78 28.78 6.25
C THR A 48 2.89 28.58 7.76
N ALA A 49 2.02 29.21 8.56
CA ALA A 49 2.02 29.06 10.02
C ALA A 49 1.37 27.74 10.48
N ASP A 50 0.44 27.17 9.70
CA ASP A 50 -0.28 25.94 10.01
C ASP A 50 -0.38 25.04 8.77
N PRO A 51 0.67 24.28 8.43
CA PRO A 51 0.62 23.35 7.30
C PRO A 51 -0.46 22.29 7.56
N GLN A 52 -1.40 22.17 6.63
CA GLN A 52 -2.49 21.21 6.67
C GLN A 52 -2.53 20.42 5.37
N VAL A 53 -2.76 19.12 5.47
CA VAL A 53 -2.98 18.23 4.32
C VAL A 53 -4.30 18.60 3.65
N ASP A 54 -4.29 18.78 2.32
CA ASP A 54 -5.54 18.85 1.56
C ASP A 54 -6.24 17.48 1.60
N MET A 55 -7.42 17.43 2.20
CA MET A 55 -8.18 16.18 2.31
C MET A 55 -8.56 15.59 0.95
N THR A 56 -8.58 16.39 -0.12
CA THR A 56 -8.78 15.88 -1.48
C THR A 56 -7.67 14.90 -1.88
N GLY A 57 -6.40 15.27 -1.66
CA GLY A 57 -5.25 14.36 -1.82
C GLY A 57 -5.20 13.28 -0.74
N GLY A 58 -5.53 13.64 0.50
CA GLY A 58 -5.58 12.71 1.64
C GLY A 58 -6.52 11.53 1.42
N TRP A 59 -7.71 11.76 0.85
CA TRP A 59 -8.66 10.68 0.51
C TRP A 59 -8.12 9.73 -0.55
N ILE A 60 -7.33 10.23 -1.51
CA ILE A 60 -6.67 9.40 -2.52
C ILE A 60 -5.64 8.49 -1.85
N VAL A 61 -4.81 9.03 -0.95
CA VAL A 61 -3.80 8.24 -0.21
C VAL A 61 -4.47 7.18 0.66
N ILE A 62 -5.52 7.53 1.40
CA ILE A 62 -6.27 6.58 2.24
C ILE A 62 -6.91 5.49 1.38
N GLY A 63 -7.56 5.87 0.28
CA GLY A 63 -8.18 4.93 -0.65
C GLY A 63 -7.16 3.97 -1.27
N ALA A 64 -6.01 4.48 -1.69
CA ALA A 64 -4.91 3.67 -2.22
C ALA A 64 -4.34 2.71 -1.17
N ALA A 65 -4.16 3.17 0.06
CA ALA A 65 -3.69 2.35 1.17
C ALA A 65 -4.68 1.21 1.50
N LEU A 66 -5.98 1.51 1.58
CA LEU A 66 -7.02 0.50 1.80
C LEU A 66 -7.06 -0.52 0.66
N LEU A 67 -7.01 -0.05 -0.59
CA LEU A 67 -7.05 -0.90 -1.78
C LEU A 67 -5.80 -1.81 -1.87
N TRP A 68 -4.65 -1.32 -1.43
CA TRP A 68 -3.40 -2.10 -1.39
C TRP A 68 -3.48 -3.28 -0.41
N VAL A 69 -4.15 -3.13 0.73
CA VAL A 69 -4.30 -4.17 1.75
C VAL A 69 -5.19 -5.33 1.30
N VAL A 70 -6.17 -5.07 0.42
CA VAL A 70 -7.20 -6.03 -0.01
C VAL A 70 -6.66 -7.41 -0.41
N PRO A 71 -5.72 -7.55 -1.37
CA PRO A 71 -5.26 -8.87 -1.80
C PRO A 71 -4.57 -9.67 -0.69
N PHE A 72 -3.88 -9.01 0.24
CA PHE A 72 -3.20 -9.68 1.34
C PHE A 72 -4.19 -10.19 2.39
N VAL A 73 -5.20 -9.37 2.73
CA VAL A 73 -6.28 -9.77 3.65
C VAL A 73 -7.14 -10.87 3.02
N ALA A 74 -7.47 -10.75 1.74
CA ALA A 74 -8.20 -11.79 1.00
C ALA A 74 -7.41 -13.11 0.97
N GLY A 75 -6.10 -13.05 0.69
CA GLY A 75 -5.21 -14.20 0.75
C GLY A 75 -5.12 -14.82 2.15
N ALA A 76 -5.05 -14.01 3.20
CA ALA A 76 -5.06 -14.48 4.59
C ALA A 76 -6.38 -15.17 4.96
N ALA A 77 -7.52 -14.61 4.55
CA ALA A 77 -8.84 -15.19 4.81
C ALA A 77 -9.05 -16.51 4.06
N TRP A 78 -8.55 -16.60 2.82
CA TRP A 78 -8.70 -17.77 1.96
C TRP A 78 -7.77 -18.92 2.33
N PHE A 79 -6.47 -18.66 2.43
CA PHE A 79 -5.46 -19.70 2.66
C PHE A 79 -5.25 -20.02 4.14
N ARG A 80 -5.61 -19.10 5.05
CA ARG A 80 -5.48 -19.24 6.51
C ARG A 80 -4.10 -19.76 6.97
N ASN A 81 -3.06 -19.36 6.24
CA ASN A 81 -1.67 -19.74 6.50
C ASN A 81 -0.95 -18.60 7.24
N PRO A 82 -0.08 -18.87 8.23
CA PRO A 82 0.72 -17.86 8.92
C PRO A 82 1.45 -16.88 8.00
N VAL A 83 1.95 -17.32 6.83
CA VAL A 83 2.63 -16.44 5.87
C VAL A 83 1.70 -15.34 5.35
N TRP A 84 0.48 -15.71 4.95
CA TRP A 84 -0.50 -14.73 4.47
C TRP A 84 -0.99 -13.81 5.59
N ILE A 85 -1.12 -14.32 6.81
CA ILE A 85 -1.48 -13.50 7.98
C ILE A 85 -0.37 -12.47 8.26
N MET A 86 0.90 -12.87 8.18
CA MET A 86 2.05 -11.95 8.33
C MET A 86 2.08 -10.90 7.21
N LEU A 87 1.82 -11.28 5.96
CA LEU A 87 1.75 -10.33 4.85
C LEU A 87 0.59 -9.35 5.01
N ALA A 88 -0.58 -9.83 5.43
CA ALA A 88 -1.73 -8.99 5.73
C ALA A 88 -1.42 -8.00 6.85
N SER A 89 -0.88 -8.46 7.99
CA SER A 89 -0.54 -7.57 9.10
C SER A 89 0.53 -6.54 8.74
N ALA A 90 1.56 -6.94 7.98
CA ALA A 90 2.57 -6.02 7.46
C ALA A 90 1.96 -4.96 6.54
N SER A 91 1.07 -5.36 5.62
CA SER A 91 0.40 -4.42 4.71
C SER A 91 -0.51 -3.43 5.45
N ILE A 92 -1.25 -3.88 6.45
CA ILE A 92 -2.09 -3.01 7.29
C ILE A 92 -1.22 -2.03 8.08
N THR A 93 -0.14 -2.53 8.68
CA THR A 93 0.77 -1.71 9.50
C THR A 93 1.43 -0.62 8.64
N MET A 94 1.95 -0.98 7.47
CA MET A 94 2.55 0.02 6.57
C MET A 94 1.53 1.02 6.05
N SER A 95 0.32 0.58 5.71
CA SER A 95 -0.77 1.48 5.32
C SER A 95 -1.10 2.49 6.42
N ALA A 96 -1.20 2.02 7.66
CA ALA A 96 -1.44 2.89 8.81
C ALA A 96 -0.29 3.87 9.01
N LEU A 97 0.97 3.42 8.90
CA LEU A 97 2.14 4.29 9.01
C LEU A 97 2.17 5.37 7.92
N VAL A 98 1.85 5.05 6.67
CA VAL A 98 1.78 6.03 5.58
C VAL A 98 0.72 7.10 5.88
N VAL A 99 -0.48 6.69 6.31
CA VAL A 99 -1.56 7.62 6.66
C VAL A 99 -1.20 8.46 7.88
N ILE A 100 -0.65 7.86 8.93
CA ILE A 100 -0.20 8.58 10.13
C ILE A 100 0.89 9.59 9.77
N TYR A 101 1.88 9.18 8.99
CA TYR A 101 2.97 10.05 8.56
C TYR A 101 2.45 11.25 7.77
N MET A 102 1.48 11.04 6.88
CA MET A 102 0.81 12.11 6.14
C MET A 102 0.23 13.18 7.06
N PHE A 103 -0.48 12.78 8.12
CA PHE A 103 -1.08 13.73 9.07
C PHE A 103 -0.09 14.30 10.09
N ALA A 104 0.94 13.53 10.47
CA ALA A 104 1.93 13.94 11.47
C ALA A 104 2.98 14.90 10.90
N THR A 105 3.22 14.84 9.59
CA THR A 105 4.23 15.66 8.90
C THR A 105 3.66 16.41 7.71
N PRO A 106 2.65 17.29 7.91
CA PRO A 106 2.03 18.03 6.80
C PRO A 106 3.02 18.94 6.07
N SER A 107 4.10 19.38 6.74
CA SER A 107 5.18 20.17 6.12
C SER A 107 6.00 19.41 5.08
N ALA A 108 6.04 18.06 5.13
CA ALA A 108 6.69 17.25 4.11
C ALA A 108 6.00 17.34 2.74
N PHE A 109 4.75 17.82 2.72
CA PHE A 109 3.94 18.02 1.53
C PHE A 109 3.98 19.47 1.01
N CYS A 110 4.71 20.37 1.67
CA CYS A 110 4.82 21.78 1.30
C CYS A 110 6.13 22.16 0.59
N MET A 111 6.72 21.22 -0.15
CA MET A 111 7.98 21.44 -0.90
C MET A 111 7.74 21.81 -2.36
#